data_AF-A0A810L352-F1
#
_entry.id   AF-A0A810L352-F1
#
_cell.length_a   1.000
_cell.length_b   1.000
_cell.length_c   1.000
_cell.angle_alpha   90.00
_cell.angle_beta   90.00
_cell.angle_gamma   90.00
#
_symmetry.space_group_name_H-M   'P 1'
#
loop_
_entity.id
_entity.type
_entity.pdbx_description
1 polymer ?
#
loop_
_entity_poly.entity_id
_entity_poly.type
_entity_poly.pdbx_seq_one_letter_code
_entity_poly.pdbx_strand_id
1 'polypeptide(L)' 'MFVDVLANTAAPMPMITDESQFETTVGNAMKDLIAKAATGKTVSAADVKKSLDDAQQKMQSGG' A
#
# COMPACT_ATOMS: atom_id res chain seq x y z
N MET A 1 -15.83 -23.97 -6.40
CA MET A 1 -15.36 -22.71 -7.01
C MET A 1 -14.24 -22.04 -6.23
N PHE A 2 -14.44 -21.45 -5.04
CA PHE A 2 -13.33 -20.81 -4.29
C PHE A 2 -12.26 -21.81 -3.82
N VAL A 3 -12.68 -23.02 -3.41
CA VAL A 3 -11.77 -24.11 -2.99
C VAL A 3 -10.94 -24.64 -4.15
N ASP A 4 -11.50 -24.76 -5.36
CA ASP A 4 -10.76 -25.24 -6.54
C ASP A 4 -9.67 -24.26 -6.98
N VAL A 5 -9.95 -22.95 -6.90
CA VAL A 5 -8.99 -21.89 -7.20
C VAL A 5 -7.85 -21.93 -6.19
N LEU A 6 -8.17 -21.97 -4.89
CA LEU A 6 -7.14 -22.07 -3.85
C LEU A 6 -6.30 -23.34 -3.98
N ALA A 7 -6.92 -24.47 -4.32
CA ALA A 7 -6.24 -25.76 -4.40
C ALA A 7 -5.38 -25.94 -5.66
N ASN A 8 -5.78 -25.37 -6.81
CA ASN A 8 -5.17 -25.67 -8.10
C ASN A 8 -4.49 -24.48 -8.80
N THR A 9 -4.73 -23.25 -8.34
CA THR A 9 -4.17 -22.04 -8.99
C THR A 9 -3.27 -21.22 -8.08
N ALA A 10 -3.25 -21.50 -6.78
CA ALA A 10 -2.38 -20.81 -5.84
C ALA A 10 -1.03 -21.52 -5.73
N ALA A 11 0.00 -20.99 -6.39
CA ALA A 11 1.37 -21.32 -6.04
C ALA A 11 1.74 -20.56 -4.75
N PRO A 12 2.40 -21.20 -3.76
CA PRO A 12 2.89 -20.49 -2.59
C PRO A 12 3.93 -19.45 -3.05
N MET A 13 3.60 -18.17 -2.85
CA MET A 13 4.54 -17.08 -3.15
C MET A 13 5.60 -17.01 -2.05
N PRO A 14 6.88 -16.81 -2.40
CA PRO A 14 7.90 -16.57 -1.40
C PRO A 14 7.56 -15.31 -0.61
N MET A 15 7.57 -15.42 0.71
CA MET A 15 7.31 -14.28 1.61
C MET A 15 8.47 -13.29 1.49
N ILE A 16 8.17 -12.07 1.03
CA ILE A 16 9.12 -10.95 1.09
C ILE A 16 8.97 -10.32 2.47
N THR A 17 10.05 -10.30 3.26
CA THR A 17 10.04 -9.91 4.68
C THR A 17 9.33 -8.57 4.94
N ASP A 18 9.52 -7.59 4.06
CA ASP A 18 9.00 -6.23 4.25
C ASP A 18 7.70 -5.95 3.47
N GLU A 19 7.14 -6.94 2.76
CA GLU A 19 5.96 -6.75 1.92
C GLU A 19 4.73 -6.28 2.71
N SER A 20 4.46 -6.91 3.86
CA SER A 20 3.33 -6.50 4.70
C SER A 20 3.50 -5.06 5.24
N GLN A 21 4.72 -4.66 5.57
CA GLN A 21 5.02 -3.29 6.02
C GLN A 21 4.88 -2.29 4.86
N PHE A 22 5.38 -2.64 3.68
CA PHE A 22 5.21 -1.85 2.45
C PHE A 22 3.72 -1.65 2.12
N GLU A 23 2.94 -2.73 2.05
CA GLU A 23 1.50 -2.67 1.76
C GLU A 23 0.75 -1.82 2.79
N THR A 24 1.10 -1.95 4.06
CA THR A 24 0.47 -1.16 5.13
C THR A 24 0.81 0.33 5.00
N THR A 25 2.09 0.67 4.79
CA THR A 25 2.54 2.07 4.74
C THR A 25 2.03 2.78 3.48
N VAL A 26 2.19 2.15 2.31
CA VAL A 26 1.71 2.69 1.03
C VAL A 26 0.18 2.67 0.96
N GLY A 27 -0.47 1.62 1.46
CA GLY A 27 -1.93 1.53 1.52
C GLY A 27 -2.56 2.66 2.34
N ASN A 28 -1.97 2.99 3.49
CA ASN A 28 -2.39 4.14 4.29
C ASN A 28 -2.21 5.47 3.54
N ALA A 29 -1.05 5.67 2.89
CA ALA A 29 -0.80 6.86 2.08
C ALA A 29 -1.87 7.04 0.99
N MET A 30 -2.24 5.95 0.31
CA MET A 30 -3.28 6.02 -0.72
C MET A 30 -4.68 6.26 -0.15
N LYS A 31 -5.04 5.62 0.96
CA LYS A 31 -6.30 5.88 1.66
C LYS A 31 -6.45 7.38 1.95
N ASP A 32 -5.41 8.02 2.48
CA ASP A 32 -5.46 9.42 2.88
C ASP A 32 -5.55 10.36 1.66
N LEU A 33 -4.84 10.07 0.57
CA LEU A 33 -4.94 10.82 -0.69
C LEU A 33 -6.34 10.70 -1.31
N ILE A 34 -6.91 9.49 -1.33
CA ILE A 34 -8.28 9.26 -1.83
C ILE A 34 -9.29 9.99 -0.95
N ALA A 35 -9.14 9.92 0.38
CA ALA A 35 -10.01 10.66 1.30
C ALA A 35 -9.93 12.17 1.05
N LYS A 36 -8.73 12.73 0.84
CA LYS A 36 -8.54 14.15 0.49
C LYS A 36 -9.32 14.49 -0.79
N ALA A 37 -9.16 13.71 -1.84
CA ALA A 37 -9.89 13.88 -3.10
C ALA A 37 -11.43 13.79 -2.91
N ALA A 38 -11.90 12.79 -2.16
CA ALA A 38 -13.32 12.58 -1.89
C ALA A 38 -13.97 13.75 -1.11
N THR A 39 -13.19 14.46 -0.28
CA THR A 39 -13.64 15.67 0.42
C THR A 39 -13.62 16.94 -0.44
N GLY A 40 -13.39 16.82 -1.75
CA GLY A 40 -13.40 17.94 -2.69
C GLY A 40 -12.09 18.73 -2.74
N LYS A 41 -11.02 18.26 -2.08
CA LYS A 41 -9.70 18.89 -2.15
C LYS A 41 -8.92 18.32 -3.34
N THR A 42 -8.27 19.19 -4.09
CA THR A 42 -7.38 18.75 -5.17
C THR A 42 -6.15 18.04 -4.60
N VAL A 43 -5.83 16.88 -5.17
CA VAL A 43 -4.58 16.17 -4.93
C VAL A 43 -3.59 16.53 -6.04
N SER A 44 -2.46 17.11 -5.67
CA SER A 44 -1.39 17.48 -6.60
C SER A 44 -0.35 16.37 -6.71
N ALA A 45 0.48 16.41 -7.76
CA ALA A 45 1.64 15.52 -7.86
C ALA A 45 2.62 15.69 -6.68
N ALA A 46 2.73 16.91 -6.14
CA ALA A 46 3.55 17.17 -4.96
C ALA A 46 2.99 16.49 -3.70
N ASP A 47 1.67 16.45 -3.54
CA ASP A 47 1.02 15.70 -2.45
C ASP A 47 1.30 14.20 -2.56
N VAL A 48 1.20 13.63 -3.78
CA VAL A 48 1.49 12.21 -4.02
C VAL A 48 2.94 11.91 -3.68
N LYS A 49 3.88 12.70 -4.19
CA LYS A 49 5.30 12.52 -3.89
C LYS A 49 5.57 12.60 -2.39
N LYS A 50 5.00 13.60 -1.71
CA LYS A 50 5.17 13.75 -0.28
C LYS A 50 4.63 12.54 0.49
N SER A 51 3.42 12.07 0.18
CA SER A 51 2.84 10.91 0.86
C SER A 51 3.67 9.63 0.66
N LEU A 52 4.24 9.43 -0.53
CA LEU A 52 5.11 8.29 -0.80
C LEU A 52 6.49 8.43 -0.12
N ASP A 53 7.06 9.63 -0.08
CA ASP A 53 8.30 9.90 0.67
C ASP A 53 8.08 9.65 2.19
N ASP A 54 6.95 10.10 2.73
CA ASP A 54 6.57 9.87 4.13
C ASP A 54 6.34 8.37 4.41
N ALA A 55 5.77 7.61 3.46
CA ALA A 55 5.63 6.15 3.57
C ALA A 55 6.99 5.44 3.56
N GLN A 56 7.90 5.87 2.67
CA GLN A 56 9.27 5.34 2.60
C GLN A 56 10.06 5.59 3.89
N GLN A 57 9.90 6.75 4.53
CA GLN A 57 10.51 7.05 5.83
C GLN A 57 9.98 6.11 6.92
N LYS A 58 8.68 5.81 6.92
CA LYS A 58 8.07 4.87 7.88
C LYS A 58 8.59 3.44 7.72
N MET A 59 8.87 3.00 6.50
CA MET A 59 9.54 1.71 6.28
C MET A 59 10.93 1.66 6.92
N GLN A 60 11.71 2.74 6.80
CA GLN A 60 13.06 2.82 7.38
C GLN A 60 13.05 2.88 8.91
N SER A 61 11.97 3.39 9.50
CA SER A 61 11.82 3.55 10.96
C SER A 61 11.33 2.29 11.66
N GLY A 62 10.88 1.28 10.89
CA GLY A 62 10.28 0.04 11.40
C GLY A 62 11.15 -1.20 11.24
N GLY A 63 12.45 -1.02 10.93
CA GLY A 63 13.47 -2.07 10.85
C GLY A 63 14.44 -2.04 12.03
#